data_AF-A0A4P7D0C0-F1
#
_entry.id   AF-A0A4P7D0C0-F1
#
_cell.length_a   1.000
_cell.length_b   1.000
_cell.length_c   1.000
_cell.angle_alpha   90.00
_cell.angle_beta   90.00
_cell.angle_gamma   90.00
#
_symmetry.space_group_name_H-M   'P 1'
#
loop_
_entity.id
_entity.type
_entity.pdbx_description
1 polymer ?
#
loop_
_entity_poly.entity_id
_entity_poly.type
_entity_poly.pdbx_seq_one_letter_code
_entity_poly.pdbx_strand_id
1 'polypeptide(L)'
;MRTLSLDTLVEGAAAACTTSPASPPSRHAQAARDAALDPEAQLARFARDALIEEARLTPKPALVDARGSGAHVDLDLATMLRSAHALEPTFAALARASRGATPGSALRTDLARIGRAGEAAMMCATGGSNAHRGAIWIVGLLVAGATIVHTPSGGTNVFTWGGHPWGGHPHAMEIAETAAQIARFDDRMAPTAQPTPSNGERVRQRYNVGGARREAQDGFPHVIDVGLPALHAARAQGHDEAAARVDALLAIMASLDDTCVLHRAGLAGREAAQAGAQRVRDAGGIATRAGRAAFDALERALLALNASPGGAADLLAATLFIDRLLHHRIGGRTVSWNN
;
A
#
# COMPACT_ATOMS: atom_id res chain seq x y z
N MET A 1 -13.79 -46.98 -14.94
CA MET A 1 -14.46 -46.83 -13.63
C MET A 1 -13.60 -47.46 -12.55
N ARG A 2 -12.78 -46.65 -11.88
CA ARG A 2 -12.23 -46.91 -10.55
C ARG A 2 -12.22 -45.57 -9.83
N THR A 3 -13.08 -45.45 -8.84
CA THR A 3 -13.25 -44.33 -7.93
C THR A 3 -12.08 -44.32 -6.95
N LEU A 4 -11.31 -43.24 -6.91
CA LEU A 4 -10.35 -42.97 -5.84
C LEU A 4 -11.02 -42.03 -4.84
N SER A 5 -11.14 -42.49 -3.60
CA SER A 5 -11.80 -41.83 -2.47
C SER A 5 -11.02 -40.61 -1.98
N LEU A 6 -11.75 -39.66 -1.42
CA LEU A 6 -11.35 -38.30 -1.03
C LEU A 6 -10.64 -38.19 0.34
N ASP A 7 -10.05 -39.28 0.84
CA ASP A 7 -9.61 -39.39 2.25
C ASP A 7 -8.09 -39.31 2.48
N THR A 8 -7.31 -38.69 1.58
CA THR A 8 -5.84 -38.57 1.76
C THR A 8 -5.31 -37.14 1.86
N LEU A 9 -6.17 -36.15 2.10
CA LEU A 9 -5.76 -34.73 2.25
C LEU A 9 -6.00 -34.12 3.64
N VAL A 10 -6.32 -34.92 4.67
CA VAL A 10 -6.68 -34.40 6.00
C VAL A 10 -5.68 -34.74 7.13
N GLU A 11 -4.71 -35.63 6.93
CA GLU A 11 -3.76 -35.99 8.01
C GLU A 11 -2.50 -35.11 8.11
N GLY A 12 -2.32 -34.11 7.24
CA GLY A 12 -1.15 -33.21 7.28
C GLY A 12 -1.25 -32.02 8.24
N ALA A 13 -2.41 -31.77 8.85
CA ALA A 13 -2.69 -30.52 9.58
C ALA A 13 -2.57 -30.62 11.11
N ALA A 14 -2.29 -31.79 11.68
CA ALA A 14 -2.35 -32.03 13.14
C ALA A 14 -0.98 -32.17 13.84
N ALA A 15 0.14 -31.90 13.17
CA ALA A 15 1.50 -32.08 13.74
C ALA A 15 2.30 -30.78 13.96
N ALA A 16 1.67 -29.60 13.89
CA ALA A 16 2.36 -28.30 14.03
C ALA A 16 2.12 -27.61 15.37
N CYS A 17 1.89 -28.37 16.46
CA CYS A 17 1.69 -27.81 17.79
C CYS A 17 2.62 -28.50 18.79
N THR A 18 3.92 -28.17 18.73
CA THR A 18 4.95 -28.32 19.80
C THR A 18 6.33 -28.04 19.21
N THR A 19 6.68 -26.77 18.98
CA THR A 19 8.09 -26.36 18.90
C THR A 19 8.28 -25.07 19.68
N SER A 20 9.20 -25.10 20.65
CA SER A 20 9.63 -23.91 21.41
C SER A 20 10.14 -22.82 20.48
N PRO A 21 10.00 -21.52 20.85
CA PRO A 21 10.49 -20.45 20.01
C PRO A 21 12.02 -20.50 19.94
N ALA A 22 12.54 -20.76 18.74
CA ALA A 22 13.97 -20.62 18.46
C ALA A 22 14.37 -19.15 18.63
N SER A 23 15.57 -18.92 19.20
CA SER A 23 16.17 -17.59 19.34
C SER A 23 16.14 -16.82 18.03
N PRO A 24 15.89 -15.49 18.05
CA PRO A 24 15.84 -14.70 16.84
C PRO A 24 17.18 -14.81 16.08
N PRO A 25 17.15 -15.02 14.76
CA PRO A 25 18.37 -15.15 13.98
C PRO A 25 19.19 -13.86 14.06
N SER A 26 20.52 -14.01 14.00
CA SER A 26 21.43 -12.87 13.92
C SER A 26 21.11 -12.03 12.67
N ARG A 27 21.38 -10.71 12.72
CA ARG A 27 21.16 -9.81 11.58
C ARG A 27 21.82 -10.31 10.28
N HIS A 28 22.95 -11.01 10.39
CA HIS A 28 23.63 -11.63 9.25
C HIS A 28 22.91 -12.86 8.68
N ALA A 29 22.31 -13.69 9.52
CA ALA A 29 21.52 -14.84 9.07
C ALA A 29 20.19 -14.41 8.44
N GLN A 30 19.60 -13.30 8.92
CA GLN A 30 18.42 -12.69 8.30
C GLN A 30 18.76 -12.14 6.91
N ALA A 31 19.84 -11.35 6.79
CA ALA A 31 20.30 -10.82 5.51
C ALA A 31 20.67 -11.90 4.48
N ALA A 32 21.23 -13.03 4.92
CA ALA A 32 21.55 -14.17 4.05
C ALA A 32 20.30 -14.94 3.59
N ARG A 33 19.27 -15.07 4.43
CA ARG A 33 17.96 -15.64 4.02
C ARG A 33 17.22 -14.71 3.07
N ASP A 34 17.32 -13.39 3.27
CA ASP A 34 16.74 -12.40 2.38
C ASP A 34 17.41 -12.37 0.99
N ALA A 35 18.69 -12.74 0.91
CA ALA A 35 19.43 -12.90 -0.35
C ALA A 35 19.10 -14.20 -1.12
N ALA A 36 18.46 -15.18 -0.48
CA ALA A 36 18.18 -16.50 -1.05
C ALA A 36 16.72 -16.69 -1.51
N LEU A 37 15.90 -15.64 -1.47
CA LEU A 37 14.48 -15.70 -1.82
C LEU A 37 14.25 -15.18 -3.24
N ASP A 38 13.38 -15.87 -4.00
CA ASP A 38 12.91 -15.47 -5.32
C ASP A 38 12.49 -13.97 -5.32
N PRO A 39 12.90 -13.14 -6.29
CA PRO A 39 12.63 -11.69 -6.32
C PRO A 39 11.17 -11.31 -6.07
N GLU A 40 10.22 -12.13 -6.50
CA GLU A 40 8.78 -11.99 -6.38
C GLU A 40 8.33 -12.18 -4.94
N ALA A 41 8.94 -13.15 -4.25
CA ALA A 41 8.71 -13.35 -2.83
C ALA A 41 9.30 -12.18 -2.03
N GLN A 42 10.40 -11.59 -2.48
CA GLN A 42 10.96 -10.38 -1.87
C GLN A 42 10.05 -9.17 -2.05
N LEU A 43 9.54 -8.92 -3.27
CA LEU A 43 8.55 -7.89 -3.54
C LEU A 43 7.29 -8.05 -2.69
N ALA A 44 6.79 -9.29 -2.56
CA ALA A 44 5.64 -9.60 -1.73
C ALA A 44 5.86 -9.29 -0.24
N ARG A 45 7.04 -9.63 0.29
CA ARG A 45 7.42 -9.27 1.66
C ARG A 45 7.51 -7.76 1.84
N PHE A 46 8.10 -7.05 0.89
CA PHE A 46 8.17 -5.59 0.94
C PHE A 46 6.80 -4.93 0.91
N ALA A 47 5.86 -5.44 0.11
CA ALA A 47 4.48 -4.97 0.09
C ALA A 47 3.78 -5.22 1.43
N ARG A 48 3.88 -6.45 1.98
CA ARG A 48 3.36 -6.78 3.31
C ARG A 48 3.95 -5.88 4.39
N ASP A 49 5.27 -5.72 4.40
CA ASP A 49 5.96 -4.97 5.44
C ASP A 49 5.57 -3.49 5.39
N ALA A 50 5.33 -2.93 4.20
CA ALA A 50 4.81 -1.58 4.05
C ALA A 50 3.39 -1.43 4.64
N LEU A 51 2.51 -2.42 4.46
CA LEU A 51 1.20 -2.44 5.13
C LEU A 51 1.31 -2.56 6.65
N ILE A 52 2.24 -3.39 7.15
CA ILE A 52 2.47 -3.54 8.60
C ILE A 52 3.02 -2.25 9.19
N GLU A 53 3.95 -1.58 8.51
CA GLU A 53 4.53 -0.32 8.95
C GLU A 53 3.51 0.82 8.96
N GLU A 54 2.66 0.91 7.93
CA GLU A 54 1.52 1.82 7.91
C GLU A 54 0.60 1.53 9.10
N ALA A 55 0.20 0.27 9.29
CA ALA A 55 -0.74 -0.10 10.34
C ALA A 55 -0.21 0.23 11.76
N ARG A 56 1.10 0.00 11.98
CA ARG A 56 1.77 0.26 13.27
C ARG A 56 2.12 1.73 13.51
N LEU A 57 2.16 2.56 12.46
CA LEU A 57 2.48 3.97 12.60
C LEU A 57 1.54 4.62 13.62
N THR A 58 2.12 5.29 14.61
CA THR A 58 1.37 5.91 15.71
C THR A 58 2.05 7.24 16.06
N PRO A 59 1.30 8.36 16.13
CA PRO A 59 -0.15 8.48 15.95
C PRO A 59 -0.58 8.56 14.48
N LYS A 60 -1.79 8.08 14.16
CA LYS A 60 -2.50 8.38 12.89
C LYS A 60 -3.89 8.99 13.15
N PRO A 61 -4.26 10.11 12.49
CA PRO A 61 -5.46 10.86 12.86
C PRO A 61 -6.73 10.11 12.45
N ALA A 62 -7.51 9.68 13.44
CA ALA A 62 -8.76 8.92 13.29
C ALA A 62 -8.67 7.59 12.50
N LEU A 63 -7.45 7.11 12.24
CA LEU A 63 -7.17 5.80 11.67
C LEU A 63 -6.90 4.77 12.78
N VAL A 64 -6.91 3.49 12.41
CA VAL A 64 -6.46 2.41 13.29
C VAL A 64 -4.95 2.54 13.51
N ASP A 65 -4.51 2.60 14.77
CA ASP A 65 -3.10 2.57 15.17
C ASP A 65 -2.93 1.88 16.54
N ALA A 66 -1.78 2.01 17.19
CA ALA A 66 -1.54 1.37 18.49
C ALA A 66 -2.37 1.97 19.64
N ARG A 67 -3.03 3.12 19.45
CA ARG A 67 -3.89 3.77 20.45
C ARG A 67 -5.34 3.26 20.36
N GLY A 68 -5.75 2.69 19.23
CA GLY A 68 -7.07 2.06 19.08
C GLY A 68 -7.59 2.02 17.64
N SER A 69 -8.91 1.89 17.52
CA SER A 69 -9.62 1.70 16.25
C SER A 69 -9.86 2.98 15.44
N GLY A 70 -9.48 4.15 15.95
CA GLY A 70 -9.80 5.44 15.32
C GLY A 70 -11.31 5.61 15.14
N ALA A 71 -11.74 5.99 13.93
CA ALA A 71 -13.15 6.09 13.57
C ALA A 71 -13.83 4.73 13.30
N HIS A 72 -13.11 3.61 13.32
CA HIS A 72 -13.68 2.30 13.03
C HIS A 72 -14.26 1.62 14.27
N VAL A 73 -15.28 0.79 14.05
CA VAL A 73 -15.84 -0.15 15.05
C VAL A 73 -15.52 -1.60 14.69
N ASP A 74 -15.16 -1.84 13.43
CA ASP A 74 -14.94 -3.14 12.80
C ASP A 74 -13.45 -3.46 12.58
N LEU A 75 -12.55 -2.52 12.88
CA LEU A 75 -11.12 -2.68 12.70
C LEU A 75 -10.34 -2.35 13.97
N ASP A 76 -9.29 -3.11 14.22
CA ASP A 76 -8.26 -2.86 15.21
C ASP A 76 -6.88 -3.22 14.63
N LEU A 77 -5.81 -2.87 15.36
CA LEU A 77 -4.45 -3.12 14.87
C LEU A 77 -4.20 -4.61 14.60
N ALA A 78 -4.73 -5.50 15.44
CA ALA A 78 -4.58 -6.94 15.25
C ALA A 78 -5.20 -7.41 13.92
N THR A 79 -6.37 -6.88 13.57
CA THR A 79 -7.08 -7.16 12.32
C THR A 79 -6.34 -6.60 11.11
N MET A 80 -5.77 -5.39 11.22
CA MET A 80 -4.92 -4.81 10.16
C MET A 80 -3.67 -5.68 9.92
N LEU A 81 -3.01 -6.14 10.98
CA LEU A 81 -1.84 -7.02 10.86
C LEU A 81 -2.21 -8.38 10.24
N ARG A 82 -3.34 -8.99 10.65
CA ARG A 82 -3.85 -10.22 10.00
C ARG A 82 -4.13 -10.00 8.51
N SER A 83 -4.74 -8.88 8.15
CA SER A 83 -4.99 -8.49 6.76
C SER A 83 -3.69 -8.41 5.95
N ALA A 84 -2.66 -7.71 6.47
CA ALA A 84 -1.38 -7.57 5.79
C ALA A 84 -0.72 -8.93 5.52
N HIS A 85 -0.69 -9.83 6.53
CA HIS A 85 -0.15 -11.18 6.36
C HIS A 85 -0.95 -12.02 5.37
N ALA A 86 -2.28 -11.93 5.37
CA ALA A 86 -3.14 -12.66 4.44
C ALA A 86 -2.95 -12.22 2.98
N LEU A 87 -2.46 -10.99 2.75
CA LEU A 87 -2.23 -10.44 1.41
C LEU A 87 -0.85 -10.77 0.82
N GLU A 88 0.13 -11.19 1.61
CA GLU A 88 1.47 -11.54 1.11
C GLU A 88 1.44 -12.57 -0.05
N PRO A 89 0.69 -13.69 0.02
CA PRO A 89 0.59 -14.62 -1.11
C PRO A 89 -0.02 -14.00 -2.37
N THR A 90 -0.93 -13.04 -2.20
CA THR A 90 -1.54 -12.29 -3.32
C THR A 90 -0.50 -11.43 -4.02
N PHE A 91 0.30 -10.67 -3.26
CA PHE A 91 1.38 -9.88 -3.85
C PHE A 91 2.42 -10.75 -4.56
N ALA A 92 2.75 -11.93 -4.01
CA ALA A 92 3.64 -12.86 -4.68
C ALA A 92 3.03 -13.40 -6.00
N ALA A 93 1.72 -13.62 -6.05
CA ALA A 93 1.04 -14.04 -7.27
C ALA A 93 0.99 -12.93 -8.32
N LEU A 94 0.72 -11.68 -7.92
CA LEU A 94 0.75 -10.52 -8.80
C LEU A 94 2.15 -10.31 -9.40
N ALA A 95 3.19 -10.45 -8.57
CA ALA A 95 4.58 -10.37 -9.02
C ALA A 95 4.88 -11.48 -10.04
N ARG A 96 4.57 -12.75 -9.74
CA ARG A 96 4.78 -13.87 -10.69
C ARG A 96 4.05 -13.69 -12.02
N ALA A 97 2.81 -13.22 -12.00
CA ALA A 97 2.02 -12.96 -13.22
C ALA A 97 2.58 -11.82 -14.07
N SER A 98 3.38 -10.93 -13.48
CA SER A 98 3.96 -9.75 -14.14
C SER A 98 5.39 -9.97 -14.63
N ARG A 99 6.02 -11.10 -14.28
CA ARG A 99 7.41 -11.43 -14.68
C ARG A 99 7.50 -11.55 -16.20
N GLY A 100 8.35 -10.74 -16.83
CA GLY A 100 8.49 -10.74 -18.29
C GLY A 100 7.16 -10.47 -19.01
N ALA A 101 6.29 -9.67 -18.41
CA ALA A 101 5.05 -9.23 -19.04
C ALA A 101 5.21 -7.83 -19.62
N THR A 102 4.32 -7.48 -20.54
CA THR A 102 4.12 -6.10 -21.03
C THR A 102 2.73 -5.63 -20.63
N PRO A 103 2.55 -4.36 -20.22
CA PRO A 103 1.22 -3.82 -19.93
C PRO A 103 0.24 -4.07 -21.08
N GLY A 104 -0.91 -4.66 -20.75
CA GLY A 104 -1.90 -5.07 -21.74
C GLY A 104 -3.15 -5.62 -21.08
N SER A 105 -4.23 -5.72 -21.85
CA SER A 105 -5.54 -6.14 -21.34
C SER A 105 -5.55 -7.58 -20.78
N ALA A 106 -4.73 -8.48 -21.34
CA ALA A 106 -4.57 -9.84 -20.82
C ALA A 106 -3.94 -9.85 -19.41
N LEU A 107 -2.80 -9.16 -19.24
CA LEU A 107 -2.15 -8.99 -17.94
C LEU A 107 -3.11 -8.32 -16.94
N ARG A 108 -3.73 -7.21 -17.33
CA ARG A 108 -4.66 -6.48 -16.46
C ARG A 108 -5.82 -7.36 -15.98
N THR A 109 -6.36 -8.22 -16.84
CA THR A 109 -7.43 -9.17 -16.51
C THR A 109 -6.93 -10.23 -15.52
N ASP A 110 -5.73 -10.77 -15.71
CA ASP A 110 -5.16 -11.76 -14.81
C ASP A 110 -4.84 -11.17 -13.43
N LEU A 111 -4.24 -9.98 -13.38
CA LEU A 111 -4.01 -9.25 -12.13
C LEU A 111 -5.33 -8.92 -11.42
N ALA A 112 -6.41 -8.60 -12.15
CA ALA A 112 -7.73 -8.39 -11.56
C ALA A 112 -8.26 -9.65 -10.86
N ARG A 113 -8.11 -10.80 -11.53
CA ARG A 113 -8.54 -12.10 -11.01
C ARG A 113 -7.77 -12.45 -9.75
N ILE A 114 -6.45 -12.26 -9.74
CA ILE A 114 -5.59 -12.46 -8.57
C ILE A 114 -5.99 -11.50 -7.44
N GLY A 115 -6.20 -10.21 -7.73
CA GLY A 115 -6.63 -9.21 -6.76
C GLY A 115 -7.97 -9.55 -6.09
N ARG A 116 -8.97 -10.01 -6.87
CA ARG A 116 -10.26 -10.47 -6.31
C ARG A 116 -10.11 -11.69 -5.39
N ALA A 117 -9.25 -12.64 -5.77
CA ALA A 117 -8.96 -13.79 -4.90
C ALA A 117 -8.26 -13.35 -3.60
N GLY A 118 -7.35 -12.38 -3.68
CA GLY A 118 -6.70 -11.78 -2.52
C GLY A 118 -7.67 -11.01 -1.62
N GLU A 119 -8.62 -10.27 -2.19
CA GLU A 119 -9.70 -9.62 -1.44
C GLU A 119 -10.53 -10.65 -0.67
N ALA A 120 -10.93 -11.75 -1.32
CA ALA A 120 -11.67 -12.83 -0.65
C ALA A 120 -10.87 -13.47 0.51
N ALA A 121 -9.58 -13.72 0.31
CA ALA A 121 -8.70 -14.27 1.33
C ALA A 121 -8.52 -13.29 2.52
N MET A 122 -8.35 -12.00 2.23
CA MET A 122 -8.28 -10.95 3.24
C MET A 122 -9.57 -10.85 4.05
N MET A 123 -10.73 -10.87 3.39
CA MET A 123 -12.04 -10.82 4.04
C MET A 123 -12.22 -12.05 4.95
N CYS A 124 -11.82 -13.24 4.50
CA CYS A 124 -11.83 -14.45 5.32
C CYS A 124 -10.97 -14.29 6.59
N ALA A 125 -9.72 -13.84 6.45
CA ALA A 125 -8.78 -13.68 7.57
C ALA A 125 -9.16 -12.56 8.57
N THR A 126 -10.03 -11.64 8.15
CA THR A 126 -10.45 -10.46 8.94
C THR A 126 -11.90 -10.51 9.41
N GLY A 127 -12.58 -11.65 9.23
CA GLY A 127 -13.99 -11.78 9.63
C GLY A 127 -14.95 -10.89 8.84
N GLY A 128 -14.60 -10.55 7.58
CA GLY A 128 -15.41 -9.73 6.68
C GLY A 128 -15.09 -8.23 6.69
N SER A 129 -14.00 -7.82 7.36
CA SER A 129 -13.65 -6.40 7.49
C SER A 129 -12.92 -5.86 6.26
N ASN A 130 -13.31 -4.66 5.80
CA ASN A 130 -12.73 -4.02 4.61
C ASN A 130 -11.40 -3.31 4.93
N ALA A 131 -10.42 -4.00 5.52
CA ALA A 131 -9.13 -3.46 5.93
C ALA A 131 -8.31 -2.87 4.74
N HIS A 132 -7.38 -3.63 4.17
CA HIS A 132 -6.50 -3.19 3.09
C HIS A 132 -7.11 -3.36 1.68
N ARG A 133 -8.44 -3.17 1.54
CA ARG A 133 -9.12 -3.42 0.26
C ARG A 133 -8.62 -2.49 -0.85
N GLY A 134 -8.39 -1.21 -0.55
CA GLY A 134 -7.81 -0.26 -1.51
C GLY A 134 -6.32 -0.50 -1.75
N ALA A 135 -5.56 -0.88 -0.72
CA ALA A 135 -4.16 -1.26 -0.86
C ALA A 135 -3.93 -2.47 -1.78
N ILE A 136 -4.85 -3.45 -1.88
CA ILE A 136 -4.75 -4.53 -2.89
C ILE A 136 -4.64 -3.95 -4.30
N TRP A 137 -5.42 -2.91 -4.60
CA TRP A 137 -5.38 -2.22 -5.89
C TRP A 137 -4.10 -1.41 -6.06
N ILE A 138 -3.81 -0.53 -5.11
CA ILE A 138 -2.71 0.44 -5.21
C ILE A 138 -1.36 -0.29 -5.15
N VAL A 139 -1.09 -1.00 -4.06
CA VAL A 139 0.19 -1.70 -3.85
C VAL A 139 0.32 -2.86 -4.82
N GLY A 140 -0.78 -3.56 -5.15
CA GLY A 140 -0.76 -4.66 -6.11
C GLY A 140 -0.33 -4.23 -7.52
N LEU A 141 -0.81 -3.07 -8.00
CA LEU A 141 -0.37 -2.51 -9.29
C LEU A 141 1.09 -2.06 -9.25
N LEU A 142 1.54 -1.44 -8.14
CA LEU A 142 2.94 -1.06 -7.97
C LEU A 142 3.88 -2.27 -7.88
N VAL A 143 3.44 -3.38 -7.27
CA VAL A 143 4.18 -4.65 -7.29
C VAL A 143 4.32 -5.16 -8.72
N ALA A 144 3.24 -5.14 -9.52
CA ALA A 144 3.29 -5.54 -10.93
C ALA A 144 4.23 -4.64 -11.76
N GLY A 145 4.14 -3.31 -11.58
CA GLY A 145 5.03 -2.34 -12.22
C GLY A 145 6.49 -2.58 -11.85
N ALA A 146 6.78 -2.76 -10.55
CA ALA A 146 8.12 -3.06 -10.06
C ALA A 146 8.66 -4.36 -10.66
N THR A 147 7.86 -5.42 -10.75
CA THR A 147 8.31 -6.66 -11.38
C THR A 147 8.66 -6.46 -12.85
N ILE A 148 7.82 -5.79 -13.64
CA ILE A 148 8.07 -5.59 -15.08
C ILE A 148 9.35 -4.78 -15.31
N VAL A 149 9.54 -3.69 -14.56
CA VAL A 149 10.75 -2.84 -14.65
C VAL A 149 12.02 -3.64 -14.32
N HIS A 150 11.95 -4.58 -13.36
CA HIS A 150 13.11 -5.40 -12.97
C HIS A 150 13.26 -6.71 -13.74
N THR A 151 12.28 -7.11 -14.55
CA THR A 151 12.30 -8.34 -15.36
C THR A 151 11.86 -8.06 -16.81
N PRO A 152 12.57 -7.17 -17.53
CA PRO A 152 12.16 -6.77 -18.87
C PRO A 152 12.13 -7.96 -19.84
N SER A 153 11.09 -8.00 -20.67
CA SER A 153 10.93 -9.01 -21.71
C SER A 153 11.90 -8.74 -22.85
N GLY A 154 12.95 -9.55 -22.96
CA GLY A 154 13.84 -9.57 -24.12
C GLY A 154 14.70 -8.32 -24.28
N GLY A 155 15.85 -8.27 -23.60
CA GLY A 155 17.08 -7.55 -23.97
C GLY A 155 17.02 -6.04 -24.27
N THR A 156 15.84 -5.44 -24.28
CA THR A 156 15.59 -4.05 -24.60
C THR A 156 15.47 -3.31 -23.29
N ASN A 157 16.47 -2.49 -23.03
CA ASN A 157 16.45 -1.49 -21.98
C ASN A 157 15.40 -0.46 -22.40
N VAL A 158 14.15 -0.67 -21.98
CA VAL A 158 13.02 0.17 -22.36
C VAL A 158 13.10 1.46 -21.55
N PHE A 159 13.37 2.56 -22.25
CA PHE A 159 13.36 3.96 -21.81
C PHE A 159 14.35 4.36 -20.68
N THR A 160 15.56 4.76 -21.11
CA THR A 160 16.27 5.84 -20.41
C THR A 160 15.45 7.12 -20.59
N TRP A 161 14.61 7.45 -19.62
CA TRP A 161 13.97 8.77 -19.56
C TRP A 161 15.08 9.82 -19.44
N GLY A 162 15.17 10.69 -20.45
CA GLY A 162 16.10 11.81 -20.47
C GLY A 162 15.88 12.67 -19.23
N GLY A 163 16.96 12.93 -18.48
CA GLY A 163 16.91 13.58 -17.18
C GLY A 163 16.05 14.84 -17.19
N HIS A 164 15.01 14.85 -16.35
CA HIS A 164 14.36 16.11 -15.99
C HIS A 164 15.20 16.86 -14.94
N PRO A 165 15.19 18.21 -14.94
CA PRO A 165 16.09 19.01 -14.13
C PRO A 165 15.69 19.16 -12.66
N TRP A 166 14.77 18.35 -12.14
CA TRP A 166 14.26 18.49 -10.78
C TRP A 166 14.41 17.16 -10.05
N GLY A 167 15.01 17.18 -8.86
CA GLY A 167 15.42 16.02 -8.05
C GLY A 167 14.31 15.00 -7.72
N GLY A 168 13.91 14.22 -8.71
CA GLY A 168 12.99 13.09 -8.58
C GLY A 168 13.74 11.75 -8.46
N HIS A 169 12.95 10.69 -8.29
CA HIS A 169 13.41 9.30 -8.27
C HIS A 169 13.00 8.63 -9.59
N PRO A 170 13.83 8.65 -10.66
CA PRO A 170 13.41 8.21 -12.00
C PRO A 170 12.91 6.77 -12.01
N HIS A 171 13.51 5.92 -11.19
CA HIS A 171 13.11 4.53 -11.03
C HIS A 171 11.73 4.37 -10.37
N ALA A 172 11.40 5.19 -9.36
CA ALA A 172 10.06 5.20 -8.77
C ALA A 172 9.01 5.66 -9.78
N MET A 173 9.33 6.68 -10.58
CA MET A 173 8.46 7.18 -11.65
C MET A 173 8.21 6.12 -12.72
N GLU A 174 9.25 5.37 -13.11
CA GLU A 174 9.14 4.27 -14.08
C GLU A 174 8.23 3.14 -13.59
N ILE A 175 8.37 2.75 -12.31
CA ILE A 175 7.49 1.77 -11.66
C ILE A 175 6.04 2.26 -11.67
N ALA A 176 5.83 3.52 -11.27
CA ALA A 176 4.50 4.11 -11.18
C ALA A 176 3.83 4.27 -12.56
N GLU A 177 4.57 4.69 -13.59
CA GLU A 177 4.05 4.79 -14.95
C GLU A 177 3.77 3.41 -15.56
N THR A 178 4.62 2.40 -15.31
CA THR A 178 4.33 1.03 -15.73
C THR A 178 3.05 0.49 -15.09
N ALA A 179 2.88 0.74 -13.79
CA ALA A 179 1.65 0.41 -13.07
C ALA A 179 0.43 1.19 -13.60
N ALA A 180 0.61 2.46 -14.00
CA ALA A 180 -0.43 3.28 -14.61
C ALA A 180 -0.87 2.75 -15.98
N GLN A 181 0.08 2.33 -16.82
CA GLN A 181 -0.21 1.70 -18.11
C GLN A 181 -1.08 0.46 -17.92
N ILE A 182 -0.79 -0.39 -16.91
CA ILE A 182 -1.64 -1.53 -16.56
C ILE A 182 -3.04 -1.04 -16.15
N ALA A 183 -3.13 -0.03 -15.27
CA ALA A 183 -4.40 0.49 -14.73
C ALA A 183 -5.32 1.15 -15.78
N ARG A 184 -4.75 1.61 -16.91
CA ARG A 184 -5.49 2.19 -18.04
C ARG A 184 -6.22 1.13 -18.87
N PHE A 185 -5.84 -0.14 -18.79
CA PHE A 185 -6.60 -1.22 -19.40
C PHE A 185 -7.82 -1.63 -18.57
N ASP A 186 -8.88 -2.06 -19.25
CA ASP A 186 -10.05 -2.65 -18.61
C ASP A 186 -9.83 -4.14 -18.29
N ASP A 187 -10.50 -4.60 -17.23
CA ASP A 187 -10.64 -6.01 -16.90
C ASP A 187 -11.73 -6.62 -17.78
N ARG A 188 -11.35 -7.49 -18.73
CA ARG A 188 -12.30 -8.14 -19.66
C ARG A 188 -13.23 -9.13 -18.98
N MET A 189 -12.86 -9.59 -17.79
CA MET A 189 -13.63 -10.51 -16.97
C MET A 189 -14.26 -9.79 -15.78
N ALA A 190 -14.36 -8.46 -15.84
CA ALA A 190 -15.14 -7.71 -14.86
C ALA A 190 -16.58 -8.23 -14.89
N PRO A 191 -17.18 -8.57 -13.74
CA PRO A 191 -18.59 -8.93 -13.69
C PRO A 191 -19.41 -7.82 -14.35
N THR A 192 -20.21 -8.19 -15.35
CA THR A 192 -21.03 -7.25 -16.15
C THR A 192 -22.04 -6.46 -15.30
N ALA A 193 -22.30 -6.90 -14.08
CA ALA A 193 -22.82 -6.11 -12.99
C ALA A 193 -22.28 -6.68 -11.66
N GLN A 194 -21.61 -5.87 -10.83
CA GLN A 194 -21.71 -6.13 -9.40
C GLN A 194 -23.12 -5.71 -8.99
N PRO A 195 -23.93 -6.56 -8.32
CA PRO A 195 -25.29 -6.21 -7.91
C PRO A 195 -25.34 -4.94 -7.05
N THR A 196 -24.22 -4.63 -6.37
CA THR A 196 -24.06 -3.44 -5.53
C THR A 196 -22.68 -2.82 -5.80
N PRO A 197 -22.61 -1.53 -6.18
CA PRO A 197 -21.34 -0.83 -6.36
C PRO A 197 -20.57 -0.73 -5.03
N SER A 198 -19.24 -0.81 -5.10
CA SER A 198 -18.38 -0.62 -3.93
C SER A 198 -18.55 0.80 -3.34
N ASN A 199 -18.16 0.98 -2.07
CA ASN A 199 -18.21 2.30 -1.43
C ASN A 199 -17.43 3.36 -2.22
N GLY A 200 -16.26 3.00 -2.74
CA GLY A 200 -15.46 3.88 -3.60
C GLY A 200 -16.19 4.25 -4.89
N GLU A 201 -16.82 3.28 -5.57
CA GLU A 201 -17.55 3.54 -6.81
C GLU A 201 -18.77 4.45 -6.58
N ARG A 202 -19.52 4.21 -5.50
CA ARG A 202 -20.63 5.09 -5.09
C ARG A 202 -20.17 6.53 -4.82
N VAL A 203 -19.03 6.69 -4.14
CA VAL A 203 -18.45 8.00 -3.84
C VAL A 203 -17.98 8.71 -5.10
N ARG A 204 -17.31 8.01 -6.01
CA ARG A 204 -16.86 8.57 -7.29
C ARG A 204 -18.03 9.12 -8.09
N GLN A 205 -19.13 8.36 -8.19
CA GLN A 205 -20.34 8.79 -8.88
C GLN A 205 -21.02 9.97 -8.18
N ARG A 206 -21.12 9.94 -6.84
CA ARG A 206 -21.80 10.98 -6.06
C ARG A 206 -21.06 12.32 -6.05
N TYR A 207 -19.73 12.30 -5.92
CA TYR A 207 -18.92 13.49 -5.72
C TYR A 207 -18.07 13.86 -6.93
N ASN A 208 -18.16 13.11 -8.04
CA ASN A 208 -17.36 13.28 -9.25
C ASN A 208 -15.84 13.29 -8.99
N VAL A 209 -15.39 12.40 -8.10
CA VAL A 209 -13.97 12.25 -7.73
C VAL A 209 -13.33 11.05 -8.42
N GLY A 210 -12.01 11.08 -8.56
CA GLY A 210 -11.24 10.04 -9.25
C GLY A 210 -11.09 8.72 -8.47
N GLY A 211 -10.85 8.81 -7.16
CA GLY A 211 -10.56 7.68 -6.27
C GLY A 211 -9.30 6.88 -6.67
N ALA A 212 -9.11 5.72 -6.04
CA ALA A 212 -7.94 4.86 -6.25
C ALA A 212 -7.74 4.42 -7.72
N ARG A 213 -8.82 4.35 -8.52
CA ARG A 213 -8.73 4.03 -9.95
C ARG A 213 -8.00 5.13 -10.72
N ARG A 214 -8.43 6.38 -10.56
CA ARG A 214 -7.81 7.53 -11.24
C ARG A 214 -6.40 7.77 -10.73
N GLU A 215 -6.20 7.65 -9.42
CA GLU A 215 -4.88 7.73 -8.78
C GLU A 215 -3.87 6.78 -9.46
N ALA A 216 -4.25 5.52 -9.70
CA ALA A 216 -3.39 4.58 -10.41
C ALA A 216 -3.20 4.94 -11.89
N GLN A 217 -4.27 5.34 -12.60
CA GLN A 217 -4.22 5.68 -14.03
C GLN A 217 -3.34 6.91 -14.33
N ASP A 218 -3.24 7.82 -13.36
CA ASP A 218 -2.46 9.05 -13.44
C ASP A 218 -1.01 8.87 -12.97
N GLY A 219 -0.59 7.64 -12.62
CA GLY A 219 0.81 7.39 -12.19
C GLY A 219 1.08 7.63 -10.72
N PHE A 220 0.07 7.48 -9.85
CA PHE A 220 0.19 7.62 -8.40
C PHE A 220 0.81 8.96 -7.96
N PRO A 221 0.26 10.11 -8.39
CA PRO A 221 0.81 11.43 -8.06
C PRO A 221 0.95 11.66 -6.56
N HIS A 222 0.04 11.13 -5.72
CA HIS A 222 0.17 11.28 -4.26
C HIS A 222 1.29 10.43 -3.67
N VAL A 223 1.72 9.37 -4.36
CA VAL A 223 2.90 8.59 -3.95
C VAL A 223 4.18 9.30 -4.40
N ILE A 224 4.24 9.67 -5.68
CA ILE A 224 5.45 10.16 -6.33
C ILE A 224 5.75 11.63 -6.02
N ASP A 225 4.74 12.50 -6.09
CA ASP A 225 4.93 13.95 -6.01
C ASP A 225 4.60 14.53 -4.63
N VAL A 226 3.93 13.75 -3.76
CA VAL A 226 3.48 14.21 -2.43
C VAL A 226 4.10 13.40 -1.30
N GLY A 227 3.82 12.10 -1.24
CA GLY A 227 4.22 11.22 -0.14
C GLY A 227 5.74 11.05 -0.05
N LEU A 228 6.40 10.65 -1.14
CA LEU A 228 7.86 10.45 -1.17
C LEU A 228 8.63 11.74 -0.86
N PRO A 229 8.34 12.90 -1.50
CA PRO A 229 9.03 14.15 -1.18
C PRO A 229 8.83 14.58 0.28
N ALA A 230 7.62 14.44 0.83
CA ALA A 230 7.34 14.79 2.23
C ALA A 230 8.12 13.89 3.21
N LEU A 231 8.15 12.58 2.95
CA LEU A 231 8.91 11.61 3.74
C LEU A 231 10.41 11.95 3.74
N HIS A 232 10.98 12.21 2.56
CA HIS A 232 12.40 12.52 2.42
C HIS A 232 12.77 13.88 3.00
N ALA A 233 11.90 14.89 2.84
CA ALA A 233 12.10 16.21 3.44
C ALA A 233 12.13 16.14 4.97
N ALA A 234 11.21 15.41 5.60
CA ALA A 234 11.20 15.24 7.05
C ALA A 234 12.46 14.50 7.56
N ARG A 235 12.90 13.45 6.86
CA ARG A 235 14.17 12.77 7.17
C ARG A 235 15.37 13.69 7.03
N ALA A 236 15.42 14.52 5.97
CA ALA A 236 16.50 15.48 5.76
C ALA A 236 16.54 16.59 6.84
N GLN A 237 15.41 16.88 7.47
CA GLN A 237 15.31 17.77 8.63
C GLN A 237 15.71 17.09 9.95
N GLY A 238 16.08 15.80 9.92
CA GLY A 238 16.47 15.04 11.11
C GLY A 238 15.30 14.57 11.96
N HIS A 239 14.06 14.60 11.44
CA HIS A 239 12.92 14.01 12.13
C HIS A 239 13.11 12.49 12.24
N ASP A 240 12.64 11.91 13.35
CA ASP A 240 12.62 10.46 13.47
C ASP A 240 11.70 9.81 12.43
N GLU A 241 11.89 8.52 12.20
CA GLU A 241 11.18 7.80 11.15
C GLU A 241 9.65 7.77 11.36
N ALA A 242 9.18 7.78 12.60
CA ALA A 242 7.74 7.82 12.87
C ALA A 242 7.16 9.19 12.50
N ALA A 243 7.80 10.27 12.92
CA ALA A 243 7.41 11.63 12.57
C ALA A 243 7.44 11.85 11.05
N ALA A 244 8.50 11.38 10.36
CA ALA A 244 8.61 11.51 8.91
C ALA A 244 7.48 10.79 8.15
N ARG A 245 7.08 9.60 8.61
CA ARG A 245 5.95 8.85 8.02
C ARG A 245 4.60 9.50 8.32
N VAL A 246 4.43 10.09 9.50
CA VAL A 246 3.22 10.87 9.81
C VAL A 246 3.15 12.15 8.96
N ASP A 247 4.26 12.85 8.78
CA ASP A 247 4.30 14.04 7.91
C ASP A 247 4.00 13.69 6.43
N ALA A 248 4.46 12.52 5.96
CA ALA A 248 4.10 12.00 4.64
C ALA A 248 2.59 11.69 4.53
N LEU A 249 2.00 11.05 5.54
CA LEU A 249 0.55 10.82 5.61
C LEU A 249 -0.23 12.13 5.58
N LEU A 250 0.19 13.12 6.37
CA LEU A 250 -0.45 14.44 6.42
C LEU A 250 -0.32 15.20 5.09
N ALA A 251 0.81 15.07 4.39
CA ALA A 251 0.97 15.64 3.06
C ALA A 251 -0.04 15.05 2.06
N ILE A 252 -0.21 13.72 2.05
CA ILE A 252 -1.21 13.04 1.22
C ILE A 252 -2.62 13.50 1.59
N MET A 253 -2.95 13.51 2.88
CA MET A 253 -4.28 13.93 3.37
C MET A 253 -4.64 15.37 3.00
N ALA A 254 -3.66 16.26 2.88
CA ALA A 254 -3.89 17.67 2.59
C ALA A 254 -4.45 17.93 1.18
N SER A 255 -4.24 17.02 0.22
CA SER A 255 -4.70 17.17 -1.17
C SER A 255 -5.61 16.04 -1.68
N LEU A 256 -5.62 14.88 -1.02
CA LEU A 256 -6.37 13.73 -1.51
C LEU A 256 -7.88 13.91 -1.35
N ASP A 257 -8.64 13.68 -2.43
CA ASP A 257 -10.09 13.44 -2.37
C ASP A 257 -10.35 12.01 -1.87
N ASP A 258 -10.11 11.78 -0.58
CA ASP A 258 -10.16 10.45 0.03
C ASP A 258 -11.57 9.86 -0.01
N THR A 259 -11.73 8.77 -0.76
CA THR A 259 -13.04 8.13 -0.93
C THR A 259 -13.57 7.48 0.35
N CYS A 260 -12.71 7.08 1.28
CA CYS A 260 -13.11 6.55 2.58
C CYS A 260 -13.67 7.67 3.46
N VAL A 261 -13.05 8.86 3.44
CA VAL A 261 -13.56 10.04 4.15
C VAL A 261 -14.89 10.48 3.54
N LEU A 262 -14.95 10.64 2.22
CA LEU A 262 -16.17 11.06 1.51
C LEU A 262 -17.33 10.08 1.70
N HIS A 263 -17.05 8.78 1.79
CA HIS A 263 -18.06 7.76 2.04
C HIS A 263 -18.69 7.91 3.43
N ARG A 264 -17.86 8.13 4.45
CA ARG A 264 -18.29 8.13 5.86
C ARG A 264 -18.81 9.49 6.33
N ALA A 265 -18.19 10.57 5.88
CA ALA A 265 -18.37 11.91 6.43
C ALA A 265 -18.64 13.00 5.35
N GLY A 266 -18.69 12.61 4.07
CA GLY A 266 -18.99 13.52 2.96
C GLY A 266 -17.99 14.67 2.82
N LEU A 267 -18.44 15.77 2.20
CA LEU A 267 -17.59 16.94 1.93
C LEU A 267 -17.07 17.61 3.20
N ALA A 268 -17.86 17.62 4.28
CA ALA A 268 -17.43 18.18 5.56
C ALA A 268 -16.25 17.38 6.16
N GLY A 269 -16.29 16.05 6.10
CA GLY A 269 -15.16 15.21 6.48
C GLY A 269 -13.94 15.45 5.61
N ARG A 270 -14.12 15.58 4.30
CA ARG A 270 -13.03 15.86 3.35
C ARG A 270 -12.35 17.19 3.67
N GLU A 271 -13.13 18.25 3.85
CA GLU A 271 -12.62 19.58 4.19
C GLU A 271 -11.89 19.57 5.55
N ALA A 272 -12.46 18.92 6.56
CA ALA A 272 -11.82 18.77 7.86
C ALA A 272 -10.47 18.03 7.77
N ALA A 273 -10.40 16.98 6.96
CA ALA A 273 -9.16 16.22 6.72
C ALA A 273 -8.11 17.08 6.01
N GLN A 274 -8.45 17.68 4.87
CA GLN A 274 -7.51 18.47 4.06
C GLN A 274 -7.03 19.71 4.81
N ALA A 275 -7.95 20.52 5.35
CA ALA A 275 -7.60 21.75 6.05
C ALA A 275 -6.90 21.46 7.38
N GLY A 276 -7.29 20.41 8.10
CA GLY A 276 -6.63 20.02 9.34
C GLY A 276 -5.22 19.48 9.11
N ALA A 277 -5.02 18.64 8.09
CA ALA A 277 -3.68 18.17 7.73
C ALA A 277 -2.78 19.33 7.28
N GLN A 278 -3.31 20.26 6.48
CA GLN A 278 -2.56 21.46 6.07
C GLN A 278 -2.16 22.32 7.28
N ARG A 279 -3.03 22.51 8.27
CA ARG A 279 -2.67 23.24 9.50
C ARG A 279 -1.53 22.59 10.28
N VAL A 280 -1.43 21.25 10.31
CA VAL A 280 -0.29 20.57 10.95
C VAL A 280 1.00 20.87 10.20
N ARG A 281 0.95 20.84 8.86
CA ARG A 281 2.09 21.12 7.99
C ARG A 281 2.55 22.58 8.13
N ASP A 282 1.61 23.52 8.10
CA ASP A 282 1.90 24.96 8.28
C ASP A 282 2.49 25.27 9.66
N ALA A 283 2.16 24.46 10.67
CA ALA A 283 2.73 24.54 12.01
C ALA A 283 4.12 23.89 12.15
N GLY A 284 4.70 23.38 11.05
CA GLY A 284 6.04 22.78 11.01
C GLY A 284 6.08 21.26 11.11
N GLY A 285 4.95 20.58 10.94
CA GLY A 285 4.88 19.11 11.01
C GLY A 285 4.77 18.56 12.43
N ILE A 286 4.50 17.26 12.54
CA ILE A 286 4.14 16.59 13.80
C ILE A 286 5.23 16.64 14.88
N ALA A 287 6.49 16.76 14.46
CA ALA A 287 7.65 16.82 15.36
C ALA A 287 7.68 18.11 16.19
N THR A 288 6.96 19.16 15.78
CA THR A 288 6.90 20.43 16.49
C THR A 288 5.78 20.45 17.52
N ARG A 289 5.95 21.27 18.57
CA ARG A 289 4.89 21.48 19.58
C ARG A 289 3.60 22.05 18.97
N ALA A 290 3.74 22.99 18.03
CA ALA A 290 2.59 23.61 17.36
C ALA A 290 1.88 22.61 16.43
N GLY A 291 2.66 21.84 15.65
CA GLY A 291 2.13 20.78 14.80
C GLY A 291 1.44 19.68 15.59
N ARG A 292 1.97 19.28 16.76
CA ARG A 292 1.30 18.32 17.65
C ARG A 292 -0.05 18.82 18.15
N ALA A 293 -0.14 20.09 18.58
CA ALA A 293 -1.40 20.68 19.00
C ALA A 293 -2.42 20.75 17.83
N ALA A 294 -1.96 21.09 16.63
CA ALA A 294 -2.77 21.08 15.43
C ALA A 294 -3.23 19.66 15.04
N PHE A 295 -2.37 18.66 15.23
CA PHE A 295 -2.69 17.25 14.98
C PHE A 295 -3.77 16.75 15.92
N ASP A 296 -3.66 17.06 17.21
CA ASP A 296 -4.68 16.69 18.19
C ASP A 296 -6.04 17.34 17.84
N ALA A 297 -6.03 18.56 17.29
CA ALA A 297 -7.24 19.22 16.81
C ALA A 297 -7.81 18.57 15.54
N LEU A 298 -6.96 18.17 14.58
CA LEU A 298 -7.36 17.40 13.40
C LEU A 298 -8.00 16.07 13.83
N GLU A 299 -7.35 15.32 14.72
CA GLU A 299 -7.84 14.03 15.21
C GLU A 299 -9.22 14.16 15.85
N ARG A 300 -9.41 15.13 16.76
CA ARG A 300 -10.74 15.38 17.38
C ARG A 300 -11.81 15.69 16.33
N ALA A 301 -11.48 16.50 15.32
CA ALA A 301 -12.44 16.84 14.27
C ALA A 301 -12.83 15.62 13.43
N LEU A 302 -11.86 14.79 13.02
CA LEU A 302 -12.14 13.59 12.23
C LEU A 302 -12.93 12.55 13.02
N LEU A 303 -12.61 12.32 14.30
CA LEU A 303 -13.36 11.42 15.17
C LEU A 303 -14.81 11.89 15.34
N ALA A 304 -15.03 13.20 15.56
CA ALA A 304 -16.38 13.76 15.71
C ALA A 304 -17.23 13.61 14.44
N LEU A 305 -16.60 13.64 13.26
CA LEU A 305 -17.27 13.44 11.97
C LEU A 305 -17.35 11.98 11.54
N ASN A 306 -16.80 11.05 12.34
CA ASN A 306 -16.64 9.64 11.96
C ASN A 306 -15.86 9.47 10.62
N ALA A 307 -14.94 10.39 10.33
CA ALA A 307 -14.13 10.43 9.12
C ALA A 307 -12.87 9.56 9.29
N SER A 308 -12.65 8.64 8.37
CA SER A 308 -11.46 7.78 8.34
C SER A 308 -10.67 8.00 7.04
N PRO A 309 -9.45 8.56 7.11
CA PRO A 309 -8.52 8.76 5.98
C PRO A 309 -7.92 7.47 5.39
N GLY A 310 -8.75 6.46 5.14
CA GLY A 310 -8.29 5.14 4.71
C GLY A 310 -7.61 5.13 3.33
N GLY A 311 -8.03 5.99 2.40
CA GLY A 311 -7.36 6.13 1.11
C GLY A 311 -5.96 6.73 1.25
N ALA A 312 -5.80 7.71 2.13
CA ALA A 312 -4.50 8.28 2.46
C ALA A 312 -3.57 7.25 3.15
N ALA A 313 -4.11 6.38 4.02
CA ALA A 313 -3.38 5.26 4.60
C ALA A 313 -2.88 4.28 3.54
N ASP A 314 -3.73 3.86 2.61
CA ASP A 314 -3.31 2.96 1.52
C ASP A 314 -2.19 3.59 0.64
N LEU A 315 -2.25 4.90 0.41
CA LEU A 315 -1.21 5.63 -0.32
C LEU A 315 0.07 5.85 0.50
N LEU A 316 -0.03 5.95 1.83
CA LEU A 316 1.15 5.92 2.69
C LEU A 316 1.84 4.56 2.58
N ALA A 317 1.10 3.45 2.66
CA ALA A 317 1.70 2.12 2.47
C ALA A 317 2.38 1.99 1.08
N ALA A 318 1.76 2.52 0.03
CA ALA A 318 2.38 2.57 -1.30
C ALA A 318 3.65 3.43 -1.33
N THR A 319 3.66 4.56 -0.62
CA THR A 319 4.84 5.42 -0.45
C THR A 319 5.98 4.67 0.25
N LEU A 320 5.69 3.97 1.35
CA LEU A 320 6.68 3.17 2.07
C LEU A 320 7.20 1.99 1.24
N PHE A 321 6.34 1.38 0.42
CA PHE A 321 6.74 0.33 -0.50
C PHE A 321 7.75 0.84 -1.53
N ILE A 322 7.45 1.95 -2.21
CA ILE A 322 8.36 2.54 -3.21
C ILE A 322 9.65 3.05 -2.54
N ASP A 323 9.54 3.72 -1.40
CA ASP A 323 10.70 4.17 -0.61
C ASP A 323 11.63 3.00 -0.28
N ARG A 324 11.07 1.85 0.13
CA ARG A 324 11.87 0.64 0.38
C ARG A 324 12.58 0.14 -0.89
N LEU A 325 11.94 0.16 -2.05
CA LEU A 325 12.57 -0.25 -3.31
C LEU A 325 13.73 0.67 -3.71
N LEU A 326 13.65 1.97 -3.40
CA LEU A 326 14.75 2.92 -3.65
C LEU A 326 15.98 2.60 -2.80
N HIS A 327 15.79 2.09 -1.58
CA HIS A 327 16.88 1.73 -0.66
C HIS A 327 17.37 0.28 -0.83
N HIS A 328 16.55 -0.61 -1.40
CA HIS A 328 16.86 -2.03 -1.58
C HIS A 328 16.76 -2.43 -3.06
N ARG A 329 17.91 -2.62 -3.72
CA ARG A 329 17.94 -3.25 -5.05
C ARG A 329 17.39 -4.67 -4.97
N ILE A 330 16.36 -4.95 -5.76
CA ILE A 330 15.87 -6.31 -6.02
C ILE A 330 17.02 -7.07 -6.70
N GLY A 331 17.66 -8.03 -6.00
CA GLY A 331 18.78 -8.80 -6.55
C GLY A 331 20.18 -8.61 -5.92
N GLY A 332 20.29 -8.16 -4.67
CA GLY A 332 21.42 -8.56 -3.82
C GLY A 332 22.78 -7.87 -4.03
N ARG A 333 22.81 -6.58 -4.40
CA ARG A 333 24.02 -5.75 -4.22
C ARG A 333 23.68 -4.44 -3.53
N THR A 334 23.88 -4.41 -2.22
CA THR A 334 23.99 -3.17 -1.44
C THR A 334 25.24 -2.41 -1.90
N VAL A 335 25.09 -1.13 -2.24
CA VAL A 335 26.22 -0.20 -2.28
C VAL A 335 26.15 0.62 -1.01
N SER A 336 27.18 0.52 -0.17
CA SER A 336 27.41 1.47 0.91
C SER A 336 27.66 2.84 0.28
N TRP A 337 26.80 3.81 0.55
CA TRP A 337 27.13 5.20 0.27
C TRP A 337 28.04 5.69 1.39
N ASN A 338 29.35 5.60 1.16
CA ASN A 338 30.27 6.57 1.73
C ASN A 338 30.17 7.82 0.85
N ASN A 339 29.64 8.89 1.44
CA ASN A 339 30.14 10.25 1.24
C ASN A 339 30.26 10.88 2.63
#